data_AF-A0A2T6DYG9-F1
#
_entry.id   AF-A0A2T6DYG9-F1
#
_cell.length_a   1.000
_cell.length_b   1.000
_cell.length_c   1.000
_cell.angle_alpha   90.00
_cell.angle_beta   90.00
_cell.angle_gamma   90.00
#
_symmetry.space_group_name_H-M   'P 1'
#
loop_
_entity.id
_entity.type
_entity.pdbx_description
1 polymer ?
#
loop_
_entity_poly.entity_id
_entity_poly.type
_entity_poly.pdbx_seq_one_letter_code
_entity_poly.pdbx_strand_id
1 'polypeptide(L)'
;MKSEPTWIHLMTSRLARVLTTTIVLAAAVICRAFAETVGRDVLAPSKDRIDVVVLADPADPYRTLGAEIAAVTTHAVAPDLASALKDDPAFLLWVASPPFLSEAALADLGRALAQHKKLISVGIITGSTLVRARELWRRRDQAKTGVTIHIIGAQTIVDYSSRPPALVAFTPETLRSALRRADCLLFSGHGTPHSWQGLRSSDVPALPPLVAAAASCRTFQPWHSDGIALAFVDQGASAYAGFVSSPSGDYMIGEHGETPLAHTWPGFPIGHVVQVQSRGAMQAFARWHQYFLLGDPRLSVRDRPPYRIVQDTVAEGTRTIVLDELPAGTVPIAIPGAAGYRWLEIPGVGVWSADAWFFNARIQTTDQAGTKFALVNQPGGGLTLRLRERPPLFAATARNLTDFADIGLIASNGSAAMTGLGALVGAAVAGWMIRRRRLSGRGALAATCLGLALTGVAALFAGWRHGHISVTAVPHARTAVEYALEAALLVVAGAIFLGSRSKRGRGAAVVLATFPAWIVPIILLPLAVIMQTFIRPPAVLYEHHAMQYALGARVLIQAAFFSVMFGLTRRIAGIP
;
A
#
# COMPACT_ATOMS: atom_id res chain seq x y z
N MET A 1 -3.32 -22.86 58.21
CA MET A 1 -3.92 -22.29 56.99
C MET A 1 -3.26 -20.95 56.71
N LYS A 2 -2.40 -20.88 55.69
CA LYS A 2 -1.75 -19.63 55.28
C LYS A 2 -2.78 -18.80 54.52
N SER A 3 -3.14 -17.63 55.04
CA SER A 3 -4.06 -16.69 54.39
C SER A 3 -3.46 -16.24 53.06
N GLU A 4 -4.13 -16.54 51.95
CA GLU A 4 -3.76 -15.97 50.65
C GLU A 4 -3.85 -14.44 50.70
N PRO A 5 -2.97 -13.71 50.00
CA PRO A 5 -2.92 -12.27 50.13
C PRO A 5 -4.07 -11.62 49.35
N THR A 6 -5.06 -11.11 50.06
CA THR A 6 -6.23 -10.34 49.58
C THR A 6 -5.86 -9.15 48.68
N TRP A 7 -4.60 -8.69 48.71
CA TRP A 7 -4.11 -7.59 47.89
C TRP A 7 -4.01 -7.94 46.39
N ILE A 8 -3.80 -9.22 46.04
CA ILE A 8 -3.66 -9.66 44.64
C ILE A 8 -4.99 -9.49 43.89
N HIS A 9 -6.12 -9.87 44.49
CA HIS A 9 -7.46 -9.68 43.92
C HIS A 9 -7.89 -8.20 43.82
N LEU A 10 -7.48 -7.37 44.79
CA LEU A 10 -7.77 -5.94 44.75
C LEU A 10 -6.93 -5.22 43.67
N MET A 11 -5.70 -5.69 43.43
CA MET A 11 -4.83 -5.12 42.40
C MET A 11 -5.30 -5.50 41.00
N THR A 12 -5.66 -6.77 40.75
CA THR A 12 -6.15 -7.22 39.43
C THR A 12 -7.43 -6.50 39.03
N SER A 13 -8.37 -6.27 39.96
CA SER A 13 -9.62 -5.55 39.67
C SER A 13 -9.44 -4.05 39.40
N ARG A 14 -8.45 -3.39 40.03
CA ARG A 14 -8.11 -1.99 39.75
C ARG A 14 -7.31 -1.84 38.45
N LEU A 15 -6.42 -2.79 38.16
CA LEU A 15 -5.68 -2.87 36.90
C LEU A 15 -6.63 -3.00 35.72
N ALA A 16 -7.56 -3.96 35.81
CA ALA A 16 -8.57 -4.20 34.80
C ALA A 16 -9.36 -2.91 34.56
N ARG A 17 -9.85 -2.24 35.60
CA ARG A 17 -10.58 -0.97 35.44
C ARG A 17 -9.78 0.12 34.74
N VAL A 18 -8.51 0.34 35.10
CA VAL A 18 -7.68 1.39 34.47
C VAL A 18 -7.38 1.06 33.01
N LEU A 19 -7.07 -0.21 32.71
CA LEU A 19 -6.83 -0.67 31.34
C LEU A 19 -8.10 -0.53 30.50
N THR A 20 -9.23 -1.03 31.00
CA THR A 20 -10.54 -0.90 30.35
C THR A 20 -10.91 0.56 30.12
N THR A 21 -10.72 1.44 31.11
CA THR A 21 -11.05 2.87 30.97
C THR A 21 -10.18 3.55 29.91
N THR A 22 -8.88 3.24 29.86
CA THR A 22 -7.95 3.81 28.87
C THR A 22 -8.27 3.32 27.46
N ILE A 23 -8.56 2.02 27.30
CA ILE A 23 -8.99 1.43 26.02
C ILE A 23 -10.32 2.03 25.56
N VAL A 24 -11.29 2.19 26.47
CA VAL A 24 -12.60 2.77 26.17
C VAL A 24 -12.49 4.24 25.76
N LEU A 25 -11.63 5.04 26.43
CA LEU A 25 -11.40 6.44 26.06
C LEU A 25 -10.69 6.57 24.70
N ALA A 26 -9.68 5.75 24.43
CA ALA A 26 -9.01 5.72 23.13
C ALA A 26 -10.00 5.31 22.02
N ALA A 27 -10.81 4.26 22.26
CA ALA A 27 -11.85 3.82 21.34
C ALA A 27 -12.93 4.90 21.13
N ALA A 28 -13.34 5.64 22.16
CA ALA A 28 -14.34 6.70 22.05
C ALA A 28 -13.83 7.92 21.25
N VAL A 29 -12.56 8.31 21.43
CA VAL A 29 -11.93 9.39 20.64
C VAL A 29 -11.84 9.00 19.17
N ILE A 30 -11.46 7.74 18.89
CA ILE A 30 -11.43 7.18 17.54
C ILE A 30 -12.86 7.15 16.96
N CYS A 31 -13.82 6.54 17.64
CA CYS A 31 -15.22 6.45 17.16
C CYS A 31 -15.85 7.83 16.90
N ARG A 32 -15.53 8.85 17.71
CA ARG A 32 -16.03 10.21 17.50
C ARG A 32 -15.42 10.89 16.26
N ALA A 33 -14.13 10.70 16.01
CA ALA A 33 -13.50 11.16 14.75
C ALA A 33 -14.08 10.46 13.51
N PHE A 34 -14.61 9.24 13.67
CA PHE A 34 -15.25 8.44 12.61
C PHE A 34 -16.73 8.77 12.36
N ALA A 35 -17.46 9.25 13.37
CA ALA A 35 -18.88 9.60 13.23
C ALA A 35 -19.10 10.82 12.31
N GLU A 36 -18.07 11.63 12.09
CA GLU A 36 -18.13 12.85 11.27
C GLU A 36 -17.83 12.59 9.78
N THR A 37 -17.50 11.36 9.35
CA THR A 37 -17.01 11.07 7.98
C THR A 37 -17.90 10.17 7.12
N VAL A 38 -19.06 9.71 7.58
CA VAL A 38 -19.87 8.69 6.86
C VAL A 38 -21.23 9.24 6.41
N GLY A 39 -21.25 9.95 5.28
CA GLY A 39 -22.45 10.27 4.51
C GLY A 39 -22.63 9.28 3.35
N ARG A 40 -23.78 8.61 3.28
CA ARG A 40 -24.15 7.61 2.26
C ARG A 40 -24.78 8.26 1.03
N ASP A 41 -24.51 7.68 -0.13
CA ASP A 41 -25.49 7.42 -1.20
C ASP A 41 -25.14 6.08 -1.87
N VAL A 42 -26.11 5.18 -1.96
CA VAL A 42 -25.99 3.88 -2.66
C VAL A 42 -26.85 3.99 -3.92
N LEU A 43 -26.21 4.17 -5.07
CA LEU A 43 -26.88 4.17 -6.36
C LEU A 43 -27.09 2.74 -6.85
N ALA A 44 -28.28 2.49 -7.38
CA ALA A 44 -28.63 1.25 -8.05
C ALA A 44 -27.79 1.04 -9.33
N PRO A 45 -27.49 -0.22 -9.71
CA PRO A 45 -26.70 -0.51 -10.91
C PRO A 45 -27.49 -0.18 -12.18
N SER A 46 -26.92 0.63 -13.07
CA SER A 46 -27.42 0.83 -14.44
C SER A 46 -26.95 -0.31 -15.34
N LYS A 47 -27.83 -0.77 -16.22
CA LYS A 47 -27.59 -1.81 -17.23
C LYS A 47 -26.60 -1.35 -18.31
N ASP A 48 -25.60 -2.19 -18.57
CA ASP A 48 -24.99 -2.53 -19.86
C ASP A 48 -24.73 -1.41 -20.88
N ARG A 49 -23.84 -0.49 -20.54
CA ARG A 49 -22.98 0.14 -21.55
C ARG A 49 -21.60 0.39 -20.95
N ILE A 50 -20.56 -0.18 -21.58
CA ILE A 50 -19.18 0.18 -21.24
C ILE A 50 -18.96 1.57 -21.85
N ASP A 51 -19.26 2.60 -21.07
CA ASP A 51 -19.12 3.99 -21.52
C ASP A 51 -17.64 4.36 -21.55
N VAL A 52 -17.14 4.65 -22.76
CA VAL A 52 -15.79 5.12 -23.01
C VAL A 52 -15.88 6.60 -23.35
N VAL A 53 -15.07 7.43 -22.71
CA VAL A 53 -14.97 8.84 -23.08
C VAL A 53 -13.57 9.12 -23.59
N VAL A 54 -13.48 9.86 -24.71
CA VAL A 54 -12.21 10.34 -25.24
C VAL A 54 -12.04 11.79 -24.82
N LEU A 55 -10.97 12.07 -24.08
CA LEU A 55 -10.56 13.43 -23.69
C LEU A 55 -9.43 13.88 -24.60
N ALA A 56 -9.61 15.02 -25.27
CA ALA A 56 -8.53 15.69 -25.99
C ALA A 56 -8.77 17.20 -26.00
N ASP A 57 -7.75 17.95 -25.57
CA ASP A 57 -7.84 19.41 -25.51
C ASP A 57 -7.99 20.00 -26.94
N PRO A 58 -8.91 20.97 -27.16
CA PRO A 58 -9.10 21.64 -28.44
C PRO A 58 -7.84 22.20 -29.09
N ALA A 59 -6.86 22.63 -28.28
CA ALA A 59 -5.60 23.23 -28.70
C ALA A 59 -4.45 22.21 -28.87
N ASP A 60 -4.65 20.94 -28.45
CA ASP A 60 -3.61 19.92 -28.55
C ASP A 60 -3.43 19.44 -30.00
N PRO A 61 -2.20 19.40 -30.55
CA PRO A 61 -1.97 18.84 -31.88
C PRO A 61 -2.42 17.38 -32.04
N TYR A 62 -2.54 16.61 -30.96
CA TYR A 62 -3.00 15.21 -30.99
C TYR A 62 -4.53 15.07 -30.95
N ARG A 63 -5.28 16.17 -30.90
CA ARG A 63 -6.76 16.15 -30.95
C ARG A 63 -7.30 15.41 -32.17
N THR A 64 -6.61 15.47 -33.31
CA THR A 64 -6.96 14.72 -34.53
C THR A 64 -7.03 13.22 -34.27
N LEU A 65 -6.05 12.67 -33.56
CA LEU A 65 -6.07 11.27 -33.11
C LEU A 65 -7.21 11.01 -32.12
N GLY A 66 -7.53 11.97 -31.24
CA GLY A 66 -8.71 11.90 -30.38
C GLY A 66 -10.01 11.73 -31.17
N ALA A 67 -10.19 12.51 -32.23
CA ALA A 67 -11.35 12.38 -33.13
C ALA A 67 -11.38 11.04 -33.88
N GLU A 68 -10.21 10.54 -34.33
CA GLU A 68 -10.10 9.21 -34.94
C GLU A 68 -10.56 8.10 -33.97
N ILE A 69 -10.09 8.14 -32.72
CA ILE A 69 -10.46 7.16 -31.68
C ILE A 69 -11.94 7.27 -31.32
N ALA A 70 -12.45 8.49 -31.19
CA ALA A 70 -13.86 8.76 -30.90
C ALA A 70 -14.80 8.21 -31.99
N ALA A 71 -14.42 8.37 -33.26
CA ALA A 71 -15.17 7.80 -34.38
C ALA A 71 -15.21 6.27 -34.34
N VAL A 72 -14.10 5.60 -34.03
CA VAL A 72 -14.04 4.13 -33.91
C VAL A 72 -14.82 3.63 -32.70
N THR A 73 -14.77 4.37 -31.58
CA THR A 73 -15.45 3.97 -30.35
C THR A 73 -16.92 4.37 -30.31
N THR A 74 -17.42 5.17 -31.26
CA THR A 74 -18.80 5.72 -31.30
C THR A 74 -19.13 6.70 -30.16
N HIS A 75 -18.14 7.47 -29.69
CA HIS A 75 -18.29 8.45 -28.61
C HIS A 75 -17.90 9.86 -29.07
N ALA A 76 -18.28 10.89 -28.31
CA ALA A 76 -17.83 12.25 -28.54
C ALA A 76 -16.46 12.49 -27.90
N VAL A 77 -15.69 13.44 -28.45
CA VAL A 77 -14.47 13.93 -27.80
C VAL A 77 -14.87 15.01 -26.79
N ALA A 78 -14.60 14.75 -25.51
CA ALA A 78 -14.73 15.74 -24.46
C ALA A 78 -13.58 16.76 -24.54
N PRO A 79 -13.86 18.08 -24.50
CA PRO A 79 -12.84 19.11 -24.62
C PRO A 79 -12.05 19.35 -23.33
N ASP A 80 -12.58 18.94 -22.19
CA ASP A 80 -11.98 19.13 -20.87
C ASP A 80 -12.37 18.00 -19.91
N LEU A 81 -11.65 17.92 -18.79
CA LEU A 81 -11.81 16.86 -17.81
C LEU A 81 -13.19 16.87 -17.12
N ALA A 82 -13.77 18.05 -16.88
CA ALA A 82 -15.08 18.16 -16.24
C ALA A 82 -16.18 17.57 -17.15
N SER A 83 -16.13 17.90 -18.43
CA SER A 83 -16.98 17.32 -19.47
C SER A 83 -16.76 15.82 -19.61
N ALA A 84 -15.50 15.37 -19.52
CA ALA A 84 -15.17 13.96 -19.67
C ALA A 84 -15.72 13.07 -18.53
N LEU A 85 -15.82 13.62 -17.32
CA LEU A 85 -16.26 12.90 -16.13
C LEU A 85 -17.77 13.04 -15.84
N LYS A 86 -18.51 13.82 -16.64
CA LYS A 86 -19.89 14.21 -16.34
C LYS A 86 -20.84 13.00 -16.20
N ASP A 87 -20.65 11.98 -17.02
CA ASP A 87 -21.56 10.83 -17.13
C ASP A 87 -21.00 9.55 -16.48
N ASP A 88 -20.11 9.69 -15.49
CA ASP A 88 -19.49 8.58 -14.75
C ASP A 88 -18.90 7.47 -15.66
N PRO A 89 -18.02 7.79 -16.63
CA PRO A 89 -17.58 6.83 -17.63
C PRO A 89 -16.83 5.65 -17.00
N ALA A 90 -16.96 4.47 -17.60
CA ALA A 90 -16.19 3.32 -17.18
C ALA A 90 -14.70 3.44 -17.54
N PHE A 91 -14.43 4.05 -18.69
CA PHE A 91 -13.08 4.23 -19.23
C PHE A 91 -12.88 5.65 -19.75
N LEU A 92 -11.72 6.23 -19.45
CA LEU A 92 -11.27 7.50 -20.01
C LEU A 92 -10.00 7.28 -20.83
N LEU A 93 -10.07 7.61 -22.12
CA LEU A 93 -8.94 7.67 -23.04
C LEU A 93 -8.49 9.12 -23.16
N TRP A 94 -7.39 9.49 -22.51
CA TRP A 94 -6.82 10.82 -22.63
C TRP A 94 -5.78 10.85 -23.74
N VAL A 95 -6.12 11.51 -24.86
CA VAL A 95 -5.24 11.68 -26.00
C VAL A 95 -4.56 13.04 -25.88
N ALA A 96 -3.24 13.02 -25.68
CA ALA A 96 -2.48 14.25 -25.46
C ALA A 96 -1.07 14.17 -26.03
N SER A 97 -0.57 15.28 -26.57
CA SER A 97 0.85 15.40 -26.93
C SER A 97 1.72 15.62 -25.68
N PRO A 98 3.01 15.24 -25.72
CA PRO A 98 3.90 15.39 -24.58
C PRO A 98 3.88 16.79 -23.92
N PRO A 99 3.83 17.92 -24.65
CA PRO A 99 3.79 19.25 -24.04
C PRO A 99 2.49 19.58 -23.28
N PHE A 100 1.38 18.88 -23.56
CA PHE A 100 0.10 19.02 -22.85
C PHE A 100 0.04 18.12 -21.61
N LEU A 101 1.05 17.27 -21.41
CA LEU A 101 1.22 16.48 -20.21
C LEU A 101 2.21 17.18 -19.29
N SER A 102 1.98 17.08 -17.99
CA SER A 102 2.89 17.54 -16.95
C SER A 102 2.53 16.87 -15.63
N GLU A 103 3.41 17.00 -14.64
CA GLU A 103 3.11 16.59 -13.27
C GLU A 103 1.87 17.31 -12.73
N ALA A 104 1.68 18.60 -13.05
CA ALA A 104 0.50 19.36 -12.67
C ALA A 104 -0.77 18.82 -13.33
N ALA A 105 -0.74 18.55 -14.64
CA ALA A 105 -1.89 18.03 -15.37
C ALA A 105 -2.32 16.64 -14.87
N LEU A 106 -1.36 15.75 -14.54
CA LEU A 106 -1.67 14.44 -13.95
C LEU A 106 -2.14 14.55 -12.50
N ALA A 107 -1.63 15.50 -11.72
CA ALA A 107 -2.15 15.76 -10.38
C ALA A 107 -3.58 16.32 -10.43
N ASP A 108 -3.91 17.16 -11.41
CA ASP A 108 -5.27 17.66 -11.64
C ASP A 108 -6.21 16.52 -11.99
N LEU A 109 -5.81 15.64 -12.90
CA LEU A 109 -6.53 14.41 -13.21
C LEU A 109 -6.72 13.56 -11.95
N GLY A 110 -5.65 13.22 -11.24
CA GLY A 110 -5.72 12.37 -10.06
C GLY A 110 -6.58 12.94 -8.94
N ARG A 111 -6.61 14.27 -8.76
CA ARG A 111 -7.48 14.96 -7.82
C ARG A 111 -8.95 14.92 -8.26
N ALA A 112 -9.23 15.17 -9.53
CA ALA A 112 -10.58 15.05 -10.07
C ALA A 112 -11.13 13.63 -9.88
N LEU A 113 -10.31 12.60 -10.15
CA LEU A 113 -10.66 11.19 -9.92
C LEU A 113 -10.95 10.90 -8.44
N ALA A 114 -10.12 11.41 -7.53
CA ALA A 114 -10.34 11.24 -6.09
C ALA A 114 -11.64 11.92 -5.62
N GLN A 115 -12.00 13.07 -6.20
CA GLN A 115 -13.22 13.81 -5.89
C GLN A 115 -14.47 13.19 -6.51
N HIS A 116 -14.35 12.53 -7.66
CA HIS A 116 -15.44 11.90 -8.40
C HIS A 116 -16.11 10.72 -7.64
N LYS A 117 -15.54 10.29 -6.50
CA LYS A 117 -15.98 9.19 -5.61
C LYS A 117 -15.98 7.79 -6.24
N LYS A 118 -16.19 7.69 -7.55
CA LYS A 118 -15.99 6.48 -8.36
C LYS A 118 -14.63 6.61 -9.03
N LEU A 119 -13.76 5.63 -8.82
CA LEU A 119 -12.54 5.56 -9.60
C LEU A 119 -12.92 5.12 -11.01
N ILE A 120 -12.22 5.62 -12.02
CA ILE A 120 -12.41 5.23 -13.42
C ILE A 120 -11.08 4.71 -13.99
N SER A 121 -11.17 3.84 -15.00
CA SER A 121 -9.98 3.33 -15.68
C SER A 121 -9.47 4.34 -16.69
N VAL A 122 -8.30 4.93 -16.43
CA VAL A 122 -7.69 5.92 -17.31
C VAL A 122 -6.51 5.33 -18.05
N GLY A 123 -6.45 5.56 -19.37
CA GLY A 123 -5.25 5.33 -20.17
C GLY A 123 -4.93 6.54 -21.03
N ILE A 124 -3.64 6.83 -21.15
CA ILE A 124 -3.13 7.99 -21.87
C ILE A 124 -2.56 7.51 -23.21
N ILE A 125 -3.07 8.07 -24.30
CA ILE A 125 -2.56 7.82 -25.65
C ILE A 125 -1.64 8.97 -26.03
N THR A 126 -0.34 8.71 -26.00
CA THR A 126 0.72 9.67 -26.33
C THR A 126 1.91 8.96 -26.98
N GLY A 127 2.85 9.73 -27.50
CA GLY A 127 4.08 9.29 -28.17
C GLY A 127 4.93 10.49 -28.53
N SER A 128 6.22 10.31 -28.84
CA SER A 128 7.09 11.44 -29.22
C SER A 128 6.62 12.19 -30.46
N THR A 129 5.81 11.52 -31.30
CA THR A 129 5.13 12.11 -32.44
C THR A 129 3.69 11.59 -32.54
N LEU A 130 2.85 12.30 -33.29
CA LEU A 130 1.47 11.88 -33.56
C LEU A 130 1.41 10.48 -34.19
N VAL A 131 2.39 10.14 -35.04
CA VAL A 131 2.50 8.80 -35.65
C VAL A 131 2.72 7.75 -34.58
N ARG A 132 3.66 7.96 -33.65
CA ARG A 132 3.93 7.03 -32.55
C ARG A 132 2.74 6.90 -31.59
N ALA A 133 2.05 8.00 -31.27
CA ALA A 133 0.83 7.95 -30.48
C ALA A 133 -0.27 7.11 -31.15
N ARG A 134 -0.42 7.25 -32.48
CA ARG A 134 -1.36 6.44 -33.27
C ARG A 134 -0.94 4.97 -33.32
N GLU A 135 0.37 4.67 -33.38
CA GLU A 135 0.88 3.30 -33.29
C GLU A 135 0.59 2.66 -31.94
N LEU A 136 0.79 3.38 -30.83
CA LEU A 136 0.43 2.90 -29.49
C LEU A 136 -1.05 2.49 -29.44
N TRP A 137 -1.95 3.34 -29.93
CA TRP A 137 -3.37 3.03 -30.02
C TRP A 137 -3.67 1.78 -30.85
N ARG A 138 -2.98 1.60 -31.99
CA ARG A 138 -3.18 0.45 -32.89
C ARG A 138 -2.66 -0.85 -32.29
N ARG A 139 -1.68 -0.80 -31.37
CA ARG A 139 -1.14 -1.99 -30.70
C ARG A 139 -2.02 -2.55 -29.59
N ARG A 140 -3.13 -1.88 -29.24
CA ARG A 140 -4.04 -2.32 -28.16
C ARG A 140 -4.50 -3.79 -28.28
N ASP A 141 -4.70 -4.27 -29.51
CA ASP A 141 -5.20 -5.62 -29.82
C ASP A 141 -4.06 -6.63 -30.09
N GLN A 142 -2.79 -6.21 -29.91
CA GLN A 142 -1.60 -7.02 -30.21
C GLN A 142 -0.95 -7.60 -28.95
N ALA A 143 -1.29 -7.08 -27.77
CA ALA A 143 -0.77 -7.60 -26.51
C ALA A 143 -1.32 -9.02 -26.25
N LYS A 144 -0.43 -9.92 -25.85
CA LYS A 144 -0.75 -11.33 -25.57
C LYS A 144 -0.09 -11.72 -24.25
N THR A 145 -0.50 -12.88 -23.71
CA THR A 145 0.22 -13.50 -22.60
C THR A 145 1.05 -14.65 -23.11
N GLY A 146 2.33 -14.68 -22.76
CA GLY A 146 3.22 -15.82 -22.99
C GLY A 146 4.39 -15.81 -22.02
N VAL A 147 5.31 -14.88 -22.19
CA VAL A 147 6.52 -14.72 -21.38
C VAL A 147 6.32 -13.59 -20.36
N THR A 148 6.19 -13.97 -19.08
CA THR A 148 6.12 -13.03 -17.96
C THR A 148 7.48 -12.91 -17.28
N ILE A 149 8.01 -11.69 -17.20
CA ILE A 149 9.30 -11.39 -16.58
C ILE A 149 9.12 -10.39 -15.44
N HIS A 150 9.82 -10.63 -14.33
CA HIS A 150 9.91 -9.69 -13.22
C HIS A 150 11.36 -9.37 -12.89
N ILE A 151 11.68 -8.09 -12.77
CA ILE A 151 13.00 -7.60 -12.37
C ILE A 151 12.90 -7.08 -10.94
N ILE A 152 13.60 -7.71 -10.00
CA ILE A 152 13.53 -7.40 -8.56
C ILE A 152 14.83 -6.74 -8.11
N GLY A 153 14.72 -5.53 -7.57
CA GLY A 153 15.81 -4.75 -6.99
C GLY A 153 16.94 -4.38 -7.95
N ALA A 154 16.74 -4.57 -9.27
CA ALA A 154 17.83 -4.61 -10.25
C ALA A 154 18.98 -5.55 -9.84
N GLN A 155 18.63 -6.65 -9.17
CA GLN A 155 19.56 -7.68 -8.69
C GLN A 155 19.31 -9.01 -9.39
N THR A 156 18.04 -9.33 -9.68
CA THR A 156 17.65 -10.60 -10.27
C THR A 156 16.51 -10.39 -11.25
N ILE A 157 16.57 -11.13 -12.35
CA ILE A 157 15.48 -11.29 -13.30
C ILE A 157 14.83 -12.64 -13.04
N VAL A 158 13.54 -12.65 -12.73
CA VAL A 158 12.72 -13.84 -12.56
C VAL A 158 11.89 -14.05 -13.82
N ASP A 159 12.08 -15.19 -14.46
CA ASP A 159 11.35 -15.59 -15.66
C ASP A 159 10.32 -16.68 -15.30
N TYR A 160 9.03 -16.33 -15.44
CA TYR A 160 7.90 -17.19 -15.10
C TYR A 160 7.46 -18.10 -16.26
N SER A 161 8.22 -18.15 -17.37
CA SER A 161 7.93 -19.07 -18.48
C SER A 161 8.14 -20.55 -18.13
N SER A 162 8.85 -20.86 -17.04
CA SER A 162 9.06 -22.23 -16.53
C SER A 162 8.51 -22.40 -15.11
N ARG A 163 8.27 -23.66 -14.71
CA ARG A 163 7.96 -24.04 -13.32
C ARG A 163 9.00 -25.05 -12.81
N PRO A 164 9.80 -24.73 -11.78
CA PRO A 164 9.86 -23.44 -11.06
C PRO A 164 10.36 -22.27 -11.96
N PRO A 165 10.11 -21.00 -11.56
CA PRO A 165 10.62 -19.84 -12.30
C PRO A 165 12.14 -19.86 -12.41
N ALA A 166 12.66 -19.43 -13.56
CA ALA A 166 14.11 -19.34 -13.77
C ALA A 166 14.65 -18.01 -13.20
N LEU A 167 15.75 -18.09 -12.44
CA LEU A 167 16.45 -16.93 -11.91
C LEU A 167 17.66 -16.61 -12.79
N VAL A 168 17.70 -15.40 -13.32
CA VAL A 168 18.77 -14.91 -14.20
C VAL A 168 19.45 -13.71 -13.53
N ALA A 169 20.79 -13.70 -13.56
CA ALA A 169 21.57 -12.59 -13.01
C ALA A 169 21.23 -11.28 -13.74
N PHE A 170 21.11 -10.19 -12.98
CA PHE A 170 20.82 -8.89 -13.56
C PHE A 170 22.08 -8.25 -14.17
N THR A 171 22.09 -8.10 -15.50
CA THR A 171 23.09 -7.36 -16.27
C THR A 171 22.41 -6.53 -17.37
N PRO A 172 23.06 -5.50 -17.95
CA PRO A 172 22.49 -4.76 -19.07
C PRO A 172 22.12 -5.63 -20.28
N GLU A 173 22.88 -6.69 -20.55
CA GLU A 173 22.67 -7.63 -21.67
C GLU A 173 21.47 -8.53 -21.40
N THR A 174 21.39 -9.11 -20.21
CA THR A 174 20.26 -9.98 -19.81
C THR A 174 18.97 -9.19 -19.68
N LEU A 175 19.03 -7.93 -19.22
CA LEU A 175 17.90 -7.01 -19.21
C LEU A 175 17.40 -6.70 -20.63
N ARG A 176 18.29 -6.36 -21.56
CA ARG A 176 17.91 -6.12 -22.97
C ARG A 176 17.36 -7.37 -23.64
N SER A 177 17.92 -8.54 -23.34
CA SER A 177 17.38 -9.83 -23.80
C SER A 177 15.98 -10.08 -23.25
N ALA A 178 15.76 -9.84 -21.96
CA ALA A 178 14.44 -9.94 -21.32
C ALA A 178 13.41 -9.00 -21.96
N LEU A 179 13.77 -7.74 -22.23
CA LEU A 179 12.89 -6.76 -22.88
C LEU A 179 12.44 -7.18 -24.28
N ARG A 180 13.31 -7.85 -25.05
CA ARG A 180 12.99 -8.27 -26.43
C ARG A 180 12.04 -9.46 -26.51
N ARG A 181 11.90 -10.23 -25.42
CA ARG A 181 11.12 -11.48 -25.40
C ARG A 181 9.92 -11.45 -24.48
N ALA A 182 9.84 -10.51 -23.55
CA ALA A 182 8.74 -10.42 -22.61
C ALA A 182 7.45 -10.02 -23.33
N ASP A 183 6.36 -10.69 -22.99
CA ASP A 183 5.00 -10.23 -23.32
C ASP A 183 4.44 -9.37 -22.18
N CYS A 184 4.80 -9.71 -20.94
CA CYS A 184 4.48 -8.94 -19.75
C CYS A 184 5.74 -8.75 -18.90
N LEU A 185 6.00 -7.52 -18.47
CA LEU A 185 7.20 -7.18 -17.69
C LEU A 185 6.86 -6.30 -16.49
N LEU A 186 7.33 -6.70 -15.31
CA LEU A 186 7.30 -5.88 -14.10
C LEU A 186 8.72 -5.50 -13.70
N PHE A 187 8.95 -4.23 -13.41
CA PHE A 187 10.21 -3.72 -12.86
C PHE A 187 9.95 -3.17 -11.45
N SER A 188 10.63 -3.73 -10.45
CA SER A 188 10.63 -3.27 -9.06
C SER A 188 12.05 -2.88 -8.68
N GLY A 189 12.33 -1.59 -8.60
CA GLY A 189 13.70 -1.10 -8.37
C GLY A 189 13.80 0.42 -8.39
N HIS A 190 15.03 0.94 -8.45
CA HIS A 190 15.23 2.38 -8.58
C HIS A 190 14.99 2.86 -10.01
N GLY A 191 14.34 4.01 -10.12
CA GLY A 191 14.04 4.65 -11.39
C GLY A 191 14.24 6.16 -11.32
N THR A 192 14.34 6.76 -12.49
CA THR A 192 14.30 8.20 -12.72
C THR A 192 13.34 8.46 -13.90
N PRO A 193 13.02 9.72 -14.22
CA PRO A 193 12.26 10.03 -15.43
C PRO A 193 12.87 9.46 -16.71
N HIS A 194 14.18 9.26 -16.76
CA HIS A 194 14.93 8.89 -17.97
C HIS A 194 15.50 7.48 -17.95
N SER A 195 15.34 6.74 -16.84
CA SER A 195 15.99 5.43 -16.69
C SER A 195 15.33 4.52 -15.68
N TRP A 196 15.51 3.23 -15.89
CA TRP A 196 15.54 2.24 -14.82
C TRP A 196 16.99 2.04 -14.37
N GLN A 197 17.20 1.53 -13.16
CA GLN A 197 18.53 1.07 -12.77
C GLN A 197 19.01 0.03 -13.79
N GLY A 198 20.12 0.32 -14.48
CA GLY A 198 20.68 -0.55 -15.53
C GLY A 198 20.14 -0.35 -16.96
N LEU A 199 19.21 0.59 -17.20
CA LEU A 199 18.66 0.88 -18.54
C LEU A 199 18.27 2.35 -18.69
N ARG A 200 18.90 3.07 -19.62
CA ARG A 200 18.49 4.43 -20.00
C ARG A 200 17.42 4.38 -21.10
N SER A 201 16.65 5.45 -21.23
CA SER A 201 15.65 5.62 -22.30
C SER A 201 16.25 5.45 -23.70
N SER A 202 17.47 5.93 -23.92
CA SER A 202 18.22 5.76 -25.18
C SER A 202 18.60 4.31 -25.48
N ASP A 203 18.63 3.45 -24.46
CA ASP A 203 19.10 2.06 -24.56
C ASP A 203 17.95 1.05 -24.66
N VAL A 204 16.70 1.52 -24.64
CA VAL A 204 15.50 0.69 -24.81
C VAL A 204 15.55 0.10 -26.23
N PRO A 205 15.65 -1.24 -26.38
CA PRO A 205 15.67 -1.86 -27.70
C PRO A 205 14.30 -1.77 -28.36
N ALA A 206 14.21 -2.11 -29.64
CA ALA A 206 12.91 -2.41 -30.25
C ALA A 206 12.20 -3.50 -29.43
N LEU A 207 10.93 -3.25 -29.10
CA LEU A 207 10.13 -4.07 -28.21
C LEU A 207 9.06 -4.82 -29.00
N PRO A 208 8.71 -6.05 -28.58
CA PRO A 208 7.43 -6.64 -28.97
C PRO A 208 6.26 -5.81 -28.41
N PRO A 209 4.99 -6.15 -28.74
CA PRO A 209 3.78 -5.53 -28.21
C PRO A 209 3.57 -5.78 -26.69
N LEU A 210 4.61 -5.64 -25.88
CA LEU A 210 4.62 -5.99 -24.46
C LEU A 210 3.82 -5.01 -23.62
N VAL A 211 3.41 -5.51 -22.46
CA VAL A 211 2.84 -4.74 -21.36
C VAL A 211 3.91 -4.58 -20.29
N ALA A 212 4.39 -3.36 -20.07
CA ALA A 212 5.37 -3.05 -19.03
C ALA A 212 4.71 -2.34 -17.85
N ALA A 213 5.20 -2.64 -16.65
CA ALA A 213 4.92 -1.88 -15.44
C ALA A 213 6.20 -1.62 -14.64
N ALA A 214 6.28 -0.45 -14.02
CA ALA A 214 7.35 -0.08 -13.13
C ALA A 214 6.80 0.36 -11.76
N ALA A 215 7.10 -0.41 -10.72
CA ALA A 215 6.91 -0.04 -9.32
C ALA A 215 8.14 0.76 -8.84
N SER A 216 8.41 1.88 -9.50
CA SER A 216 9.67 2.62 -9.35
C SER A 216 9.48 4.13 -9.36
N CYS A 217 10.44 4.84 -8.80
CA CYS A 217 10.38 6.28 -8.65
C CYS A 217 10.32 7.02 -9.99
N ARG A 218 9.29 7.84 -10.18
CA ARG A 218 9.20 8.86 -11.24
C ARG A 218 9.40 8.34 -12.66
N THR A 219 9.08 7.08 -12.93
CA THR A 219 9.29 6.50 -14.26
C THR A 219 8.19 6.90 -15.27
N PHE A 220 7.08 7.47 -14.79
CA PHE A 220 5.95 7.90 -15.62
C PHE A 220 5.96 9.43 -15.83
N GLN A 221 6.84 9.90 -16.71
CA GLN A 221 6.92 11.32 -17.06
C GLN A 221 7.01 11.50 -18.59
N PRO A 222 5.93 11.21 -19.35
CA PRO A 222 5.94 11.19 -20.82
C PRO A 222 6.14 12.57 -21.47
N TRP A 223 6.11 13.66 -20.70
CA TRP A 223 6.41 15.02 -21.19
C TRP A 223 7.92 15.28 -21.38
N HIS A 224 8.78 14.41 -20.84
CA HIS A 224 10.21 14.45 -21.15
C HIS A 224 10.47 13.70 -22.45
N SER A 225 11.12 14.36 -23.42
CA SER A 225 11.44 13.79 -24.73
C SER A 225 12.34 12.55 -24.66
N ASP A 226 13.14 12.45 -23.60
CA ASP A 226 14.01 11.32 -23.25
C ASP A 226 13.46 10.51 -22.05
N GLY A 227 12.15 10.60 -21.80
CA GLY A 227 11.49 9.89 -20.72
C GLY A 227 11.42 8.38 -20.96
N ILE A 228 11.66 7.57 -19.92
CA ILE A 228 11.69 6.11 -20.03
C ILE A 228 10.33 5.53 -20.44
N ALA A 229 9.23 6.03 -19.89
CA ALA A 229 7.88 5.60 -20.30
C ALA A 229 7.61 5.88 -21.79
N LEU A 230 8.03 7.05 -22.28
CA LEU A 230 7.87 7.44 -23.68
C LEU A 230 8.72 6.57 -24.60
N ALA A 231 9.97 6.29 -24.21
CA ALA A 231 10.86 5.40 -24.95
C ALA A 231 10.27 3.98 -25.10
N PHE A 232 9.64 3.43 -24.06
CA PHE A 232 8.98 2.11 -24.16
C PHE A 232 7.86 2.10 -25.21
N VAL A 233 6.96 3.07 -25.17
CA VAL A 233 5.85 3.11 -26.14
C VAL A 233 6.35 3.43 -27.55
N ASP A 234 7.34 4.29 -27.72
CA ASP A 234 7.90 4.59 -29.04
C ASP A 234 8.66 3.40 -29.65
N GLN A 235 9.23 2.52 -28.81
CA GLN A 235 9.96 1.33 -29.24
C GLN A 235 9.09 0.09 -29.48
N GLY A 236 7.79 0.15 -29.24
CA GLY A 236 6.87 -0.92 -29.63
C GLY A 236 5.98 -1.48 -28.51
N ALA A 237 6.14 -1.04 -27.26
CA ALA A 237 5.26 -1.50 -26.18
C ALA A 237 3.78 -1.16 -26.48
N SER A 238 2.89 -2.06 -26.09
CA SER A 238 1.44 -1.86 -26.16
C SER A 238 0.92 -1.05 -24.97
N ALA A 239 1.62 -1.14 -23.84
CA ALA A 239 1.30 -0.40 -22.64
C ALA A 239 2.51 -0.20 -21.73
N TYR A 240 2.51 0.91 -21.00
CA TYR A 240 3.47 1.19 -19.93
C TYR A 240 2.74 1.76 -18.72
N ALA A 241 2.85 1.11 -17.56
CA ALA A 241 2.31 1.62 -16.31
C ALA A 241 3.43 2.03 -15.34
N GLY A 242 3.26 3.15 -14.63
CA GLY A 242 4.30 3.64 -13.73
C GLY A 242 3.85 4.78 -12.84
N PHE A 243 4.71 5.18 -11.91
CA PHE A 243 4.44 6.31 -11.02
C PHE A 243 4.98 7.63 -11.55
N VAL A 244 4.16 8.68 -11.45
CA VAL A 244 4.55 10.06 -11.74
C VAL A 244 5.60 10.57 -10.75
N SER A 245 5.46 10.13 -9.50
CA SER A 245 6.29 10.53 -8.37
C SER A 245 6.90 9.30 -7.69
N SER A 246 7.71 9.47 -6.64
CA SER A 246 8.31 8.33 -5.95
C SER A 246 7.26 7.53 -5.19
N PRO A 247 7.00 6.25 -5.49
CA PRO A 247 6.12 5.45 -4.66
C PRO A 247 6.79 5.20 -3.30
N SER A 248 5.99 4.97 -2.26
CA SER A 248 6.51 4.22 -1.13
C SER A 248 6.58 2.76 -1.58
N GLY A 249 7.77 2.17 -1.58
CA GLY A 249 7.94 0.75 -1.90
C GLY A 249 7.07 -0.12 -0.99
N ASP A 250 6.74 -1.32 -1.48
CA ASP A 250 5.96 -2.35 -0.78
C ASP A 250 4.46 -2.07 -0.63
N TYR A 251 3.94 -1.06 -1.33
CA TYR A 251 2.53 -0.68 -1.32
C TYR A 251 1.83 -0.92 -2.67
N MET A 252 2.41 -1.80 -3.49
CA MET A 252 1.73 -2.41 -4.64
C MET A 252 1.50 -3.91 -4.40
N ILE A 253 0.28 -4.38 -4.69
CA ILE A 253 0.01 -5.81 -4.62
C ILE A 253 0.70 -6.54 -5.78
N GLY A 254 1.48 -7.58 -5.47
CA GLY A 254 2.27 -8.32 -6.46
C GLY A 254 3.62 -7.70 -6.80
N GLU A 255 4.05 -6.64 -6.10
CA GLU A 255 5.36 -5.97 -6.36
C GLU A 255 6.57 -6.91 -6.30
N HIS A 256 6.47 -8.00 -5.53
CA HIS A 256 7.53 -8.98 -5.28
C HIS A 256 7.14 -10.40 -5.78
N GLY A 257 6.16 -10.50 -6.68
CA GLY A 257 5.71 -11.77 -7.24
C GLY A 257 5.16 -11.62 -8.66
N GLU A 258 4.35 -12.59 -9.11
CA GLU A 258 3.76 -12.54 -10.45
C GLU A 258 2.81 -11.33 -10.57
N THR A 259 3.01 -10.57 -11.66
CA THR A 259 2.29 -9.33 -11.93
C THR A 259 0.83 -9.60 -12.27
N PRO A 260 -0.13 -8.84 -11.71
CA PRO A 260 -1.55 -8.97 -12.08
C PRO A 260 -1.83 -8.69 -13.56
N LEU A 261 -0.91 -8.00 -14.24
CA LEU A 261 -1.03 -7.66 -15.65
C LEU A 261 -1.06 -8.90 -16.56
N ALA A 262 -0.33 -9.96 -16.20
CA ALA A 262 -0.26 -11.22 -16.95
C ALA A 262 -1.57 -12.04 -16.91
N HIS A 263 -2.55 -11.59 -16.13
CA HIS A 263 -3.80 -12.27 -15.87
C HIS A 263 -5.04 -11.44 -16.26
N THR A 264 -4.85 -10.30 -16.92
CA THR A 264 -5.94 -9.44 -17.39
C THR A 264 -6.72 -10.07 -18.55
N TRP A 265 -8.01 -9.78 -18.61
CA TRP A 265 -8.97 -10.27 -19.62
C TRP A 265 -10.05 -9.20 -19.86
N PRO A 266 -10.93 -9.29 -20.87
CA PRO A 266 -11.84 -8.19 -21.23
C PRO A 266 -12.76 -7.68 -20.11
N GLY A 267 -13.14 -8.54 -19.16
CA GLY A 267 -13.91 -8.13 -17.98
C GLY A 267 -13.06 -7.70 -16.78
N PHE A 268 -11.74 -7.72 -16.88
CA PHE A 268 -10.80 -7.08 -15.95
C PHE A 268 -9.52 -6.64 -16.71
N PRO A 269 -9.61 -5.60 -17.56
CA PRO A 269 -8.48 -5.11 -18.33
C PRO A 269 -7.44 -4.39 -17.47
N ILE A 270 -6.30 -4.04 -18.09
CA ILE A 270 -5.18 -3.37 -17.44
C ILE A 270 -5.57 -2.08 -16.71
N GLY A 271 -6.52 -1.32 -17.24
CA GLY A 271 -7.00 -0.08 -16.63
C GLY A 271 -7.57 -0.34 -15.23
N HIS A 272 -8.33 -1.41 -15.04
CA HIS A 272 -8.84 -1.76 -13.71
C HIS A 272 -7.74 -2.22 -12.76
N VAL A 273 -6.67 -2.86 -13.27
CA VAL A 273 -5.51 -3.20 -12.43
C VAL A 273 -4.86 -1.91 -11.92
N VAL A 274 -4.59 -0.96 -12.81
CA VAL A 274 -4.00 0.35 -12.50
C VAL A 274 -4.88 1.13 -11.52
N GLN A 275 -6.20 1.10 -11.72
CA GLN A 275 -7.20 1.70 -10.85
C GLN A 275 -7.20 1.09 -9.44
N VAL A 276 -7.21 -0.24 -9.32
CA VAL A 276 -7.16 -0.93 -8.02
C VAL A 276 -5.84 -0.66 -7.29
N GLN A 277 -4.70 -0.70 -8.02
CA GLN A 277 -3.39 -0.37 -7.44
C GLN A 277 -3.33 1.08 -6.98
N SER A 278 -3.88 2.02 -7.76
CA SER A 278 -3.94 3.43 -7.39
C SER A 278 -4.80 3.67 -6.15
N ARG A 279 -5.92 2.94 -6.01
CA ARG A 279 -6.71 2.95 -4.77
C ARG A 279 -5.91 2.45 -3.58
N GLY A 280 -5.17 1.34 -3.75
CA GLY A 280 -4.30 0.81 -2.72
C GLY A 280 -3.21 1.79 -2.30
N ALA A 281 -2.56 2.44 -3.28
CA ALA A 281 -1.58 3.50 -3.04
C ALA A 281 -2.21 4.68 -2.29
N MET A 282 -3.45 5.06 -2.61
CA MET A 282 -4.17 6.11 -1.88
C MET A 282 -4.54 5.73 -0.45
N GLN A 283 -4.82 4.45 -0.19
CA GLN A 283 -5.02 3.94 1.17
C GLN A 283 -3.70 3.88 1.96
N ALA A 284 -2.56 3.74 1.27
CA ALA A 284 -1.25 3.61 1.87
C ALA A 284 -0.56 4.96 2.14
N PHE A 285 -0.34 5.75 1.09
CA PHE A 285 0.58 6.89 1.12
C PHE A 285 0.21 8.06 0.19
N ALA A 286 -0.61 7.84 -0.85
CA ALA A 286 -0.88 8.83 -1.89
C ALA A 286 -2.18 9.62 -1.61
N ARG A 287 -2.21 10.91 -1.97
CA ARG A 287 -3.42 11.74 -1.86
C ARG A 287 -4.37 11.59 -3.05
N TRP A 288 -3.79 11.25 -4.19
CA TRP A 288 -4.45 11.21 -5.49
C TRP A 288 -3.78 10.09 -6.32
N HIS A 289 -4.39 9.74 -7.46
CA HIS A 289 -3.86 8.67 -8.33
C HIS A 289 -2.45 9.00 -8.84
N GLN A 290 -1.42 8.32 -8.37
CA GLN A 290 -0.04 8.55 -8.84
C GLN A 290 0.47 7.48 -9.81
N TYR A 291 -0.28 6.38 -9.98
CA TYR A 291 0.05 5.27 -10.86
C TYR A 291 -0.83 5.34 -12.11
N PHE A 292 -0.21 5.56 -13.27
CA PHE A 292 -0.92 5.79 -14.53
C PHE A 292 -0.49 4.81 -15.61
N LEU A 293 -1.26 4.79 -16.70
CA LEU A 293 -1.08 3.94 -17.85
C LEU A 293 -0.89 4.77 -19.13
N LEU A 294 0.17 4.50 -19.87
CA LEU A 294 0.25 4.80 -21.29
C LEU A 294 -0.31 3.59 -22.06
N GLY A 295 -1.26 3.83 -22.96
CA GLY A 295 -1.96 2.78 -23.71
C GLY A 295 -3.47 2.77 -23.45
N ASP A 296 -4.19 1.89 -24.17
CA ASP A 296 -5.64 1.72 -24.00
C ASP A 296 -5.93 1.03 -22.65
N PRO A 297 -6.73 1.63 -21.74
CA PRO A 297 -7.03 1.02 -20.45
C PRO A 297 -7.91 -0.24 -20.56
N ARG A 298 -8.48 -0.52 -21.74
CA ARG A 298 -9.27 -1.71 -22.04
C ARG A 298 -8.41 -2.88 -22.54
N LEU A 299 -7.11 -2.66 -22.73
CA LEU A 299 -6.18 -3.71 -23.14
C LEU A 299 -6.22 -4.87 -22.14
N SER A 300 -6.21 -6.08 -22.68
CA SER A 300 -6.11 -7.32 -21.91
C SER A 300 -5.20 -8.30 -22.62
N VAL A 301 -4.48 -9.12 -21.87
CA VAL A 301 -3.51 -10.07 -22.44
C VAL A 301 -4.06 -11.50 -22.59
N ARG A 302 -5.29 -11.76 -22.12
CA ARG A 302 -6.02 -13.04 -22.25
C ARG A 302 -7.43 -12.78 -22.73
N ASP A 303 -8.04 -13.78 -23.35
CA ASP A 303 -9.44 -13.68 -23.82
C ASP A 303 -10.47 -14.02 -22.74
N ARG A 304 -10.07 -14.76 -21.70
CA ARG A 304 -10.96 -15.31 -20.66
C ARG A 304 -10.35 -15.14 -19.26
N PRO A 305 -11.19 -15.12 -18.20
CA PRO A 305 -10.69 -15.05 -16.83
C PRO A 305 -9.72 -16.21 -16.53
N PRO A 306 -8.70 -15.98 -15.68
CA PRO A 306 -7.72 -16.99 -15.28
C PRO A 306 -8.27 -17.89 -14.15
N TYR A 307 -9.58 -18.12 -14.10
CA TYR A 307 -10.25 -18.92 -13.07
C TYR A 307 -11.61 -19.39 -13.57
N ARG A 308 -12.17 -20.39 -12.89
CA ARG A 308 -13.51 -20.92 -13.14
C ARG A 308 -14.39 -20.71 -11.91
N ILE A 309 -15.58 -20.16 -12.09
CA ILE A 309 -16.59 -20.11 -11.02
C ILE A 309 -17.25 -21.48 -10.93
N VAL A 310 -17.11 -22.14 -9.78
CA VAL A 310 -17.70 -23.45 -9.50
C VAL A 310 -19.05 -23.31 -8.80
N GLN A 311 -19.18 -22.30 -7.95
CA GLN A 311 -20.40 -22.05 -7.18
C GLN A 311 -20.52 -20.55 -6.90
N ASP A 312 -21.75 -20.04 -6.96
CA ASP A 312 -22.10 -18.67 -6.55
C ASP A 312 -23.46 -18.72 -5.86
N THR A 313 -23.47 -18.54 -4.54
CA THR A 313 -24.68 -18.59 -3.72
C THR A 313 -24.88 -17.30 -2.97
N VAL A 314 -26.12 -16.83 -2.91
CA VAL A 314 -26.53 -15.67 -2.12
C VAL A 314 -27.53 -16.13 -1.07
N ALA A 315 -27.21 -15.94 0.21
CA ALA A 315 -28.07 -16.27 1.33
C ALA A 315 -27.87 -15.22 2.45
N GLU A 316 -28.97 -14.71 3.01
CA GLU A 316 -28.96 -13.86 4.21
C GLU A 316 -27.98 -12.66 4.13
N GLY A 317 -27.93 -11.95 3.00
CA GLY A 317 -27.03 -10.79 2.80
C GLY A 317 -25.54 -11.15 2.68
N THR A 318 -25.23 -12.45 2.57
CA THR A 318 -23.91 -12.99 2.29
C THR A 318 -23.90 -13.62 0.91
N ARG A 319 -22.86 -13.35 0.12
CA ARG A 319 -22.60 -14.04 -1.14
C ARG A 319 -21.33 -14.85 -1.02
N THR A 320 -21.40 -16.14 -1.37
CA THR A 320 -20.26 -17.04 -1.35
C THR A 320 -19.96 -17.49 -2.76
N ILE A 321 -18.73 -17.26 -3.22
CA ILE A 321 -18.28 -17.62 -4.55
C ILE A 321 -17.12 -18.59 -4.40
N VAL A 322 -17.24 -19.79 -4.97
CA VAL A 322 -16.17 -20.77 -5.03
C VAL A 322 -15.57 -20.72 -6.42
N LEU A 323 -14.27 -20.48 -6.47
CA LEU A 323 -13.47 -20.42 -7.67
C LEU A 323 -12.48 -21.59 -7.69
N ASP A 324 -12.08 -22.00 -8.88
CA ASP A 324 -11.10 -23.05 -9.12
C ASP A 324 -10.13 -22.65 -10.25
N GLU A 325 -9.05 -23.41 -10.40
CA GLU A 325 -8.02 -23.25 -11.44
C GLU A 325 -7.28 -21.90 -11.42
N LEU A 326 -7.20 -21.22 -10.26
CA LEU A 326 -6.47 -19.95 -10.19
C LEU A 326 -4.95 -20.18 -10.33
N PRO A 327 -4.23 -19.36 -11.12
CA PRO A 327 -2.77 -19.35 -11.12
C PRO A 327 -2.25 -18.73 -9.81
N ALA A 328 -1.13 -19.23 -9.29
CA ALA A 328 -0.46 -18.62 -8.14
C ALA A 328 -0.06 -17.17 -8.42
N GLY A 329 0.01 -16.33 -7.38
CA GLY A 329 0.37 -14.92 -7.51
C GLY A 329 -0.83 -13.99 -7.39
N THR A 330 -0.73 -12.80 -7.99
CA THR A 330 -1.77 -11.76 -7.88
C THR A 330 -2.78 -11.87 -9.01
N VAL A 331 -3.97 -12.38 -8.71
CA VAL A 331 -5.02 -12.64 -9.71
C VAL A 331 -6.09 -11.54 -9.69
N PRO A 332 -6.45 -10.96 -10.85
CA PRO A 332 -7.59 -10.06 -10.98
C PRO A 332 -8.91 -10.84 -11.04
N ILE A 333 -9.84 -10.53 -10.13
CA ILE A 333 -11.15 -11.18 -10.00
C ILE A 333 -12.24 -10.11 -10.13
N ALA A 334 -13.14 -10.28 -11.10
CA ALA A 334 -14.30 -9.41 -11.27
C ALA A 334 -15.53 -10.11 -10.70
N ILE A 335 -16.29 -9.42 -9.87
CA ILE A 335 -17.46 -9.97 -9.18
C ILE A 335 -18.69 -9.12 -9.54
N PRO A 336 -19.42 -9.48 -10.60
CA PRO A 336 -20.59 -8.73 -11.06
C PRO A 336 -21.67 -8.64 -9.98
N GLY A 337 -22.28 -7.48 -9.78
CA GLY A 337 -23.30 -7.25 -8.76
C GLY A 337 -22.76 -7.16 -7.33
N ALA A 338 -21.44 -7.18 -7.13
CA ALA A 338 -20.85 -7.14 -5.79
C ALA A 338 -20.38 -5.76 -5.31
N ALA A 339 -20.61 -4.68 -6.07
CA ALA A 339 -20.17 -3.34 -5.65
C ALA A 339 -20.71 -2.91 -4.27
N GLY A 340 -21.92 -3.33 -3.90
CA GLY A 340 -22.54 -3.01 -2.60
C GLY A 340 -21.94 -3.75 -1.39
N TYR A 341 -21.09 -4.76 -1.62
CA TYR A 341 -20.51 -5.55 -0.53
C TYR A 341 -19.33 -4.81 0.10
N ARG A 342 -19.44 -4.50 1.39
CA ARG A 342 -18.42 -3.74 2.14
C ARG A 342 -17.41 -4.62 2.85
N TRP A 343 -17.55 -5.93 2.74
CA TRP A 343 -16.66 -6.91 3.35
C TRP A 343 -16.38 -8.03 2.36
N LEU A 344 -15.12 -8.41 2.24
CA LEU A 344 -14.65 -9.56 1.46
C LEU A 344 -13.67 -10.36 2.32
N GLU A 345 -14.03 -11.58 2.65
CA GLU A 345 -13.17 -12.55 3.32
C GLU A 345 -12.79 -13.65 2.35
N ILE A 346 -11.50 -13.99 2.32
CA ILE A 346 -10.95 -15.08 1.54
C ILE A 346 -10.17 -15.96 2.53
N PRO A 347 -10.74 -17.09 2.98
CA PRO A 347 -10.11 -17.98 3.95
C PRO A 347 -8.70 -18.37 3.51
N GLY A 348 -7.73 -18.31 4.43
CA GLY A 348 -6.31 -18.59 4.14
C GLY A 348 -5.54 -17.45 3.46
N VAL A 349 -6.23 -16.52 2.79
CA VAL A 349 -5.58 -15.35 2.17
C VAL A 349 -5.69 -14.14 3.08
N GLY A 350 -6.89 -13.65 3.35
CA GLY A 350 -7.07 -12.43 4.13
C GLY A 350 -8.49 -11.88 4.10
N VAL A 351 -8.62 -10.65 4.59
CA VAL A 351 -9.90 -9.94 4.72
C VAL A 351 -9.72 -8.51 4.25
N TRP A 352 -10.65 -8.03 3.44
CA TRP A 352 -10.81 -6.65 3.04
C TRP A 352 -12.11 -6.07 3.60
N SER A 353 -12.06 -4.80 4.00
CA SER A 353 -13.20 -4.02 4.46
C SER A 353 -13.21 -2.67 3.75
N ALA A 354 -14.38 -2.18 3.37
CA ALA A 354 -14.55 -0.81 2.88
C ALA A 354 -14.11 0.25 3.92
N ASP A 355 -14.11 -0.13 5.20
CA ASP A 355 -13.75 0.71 6.35
C ASP A 355 -12.31 0.44 6.86
N ALA A 356 -11.50 -0.30 6.08
CA ALA A 356 -10.11 -0.55 6.42
C ALA A 356 -9.30 0.76 6.34
N TRP A 357 -8.47 1.02 7.35
CA TRP A 357 -7.63 2.23 7.41
C TRP A 357 -6.27 2.03 6.76
N PHE A 358 -5.87 0.78 6.59
CA PHE A 358 -4.55 0.41 6.14
C PHE A 358 -4.62 -0.30 4.80
N PHE A 359 -3.51 -0.19 4.07
CA PHE A 359 -3.25 -1.00 2.91
C PHE A 359 -3.33 -2.49 3.24
N ASN A 360 -3.70 -3.29 2.23
CA ASN A 360 -3.76 -4.73 2.31
C ASN A 360 -3.09 -5.34 1.07
N ALA A 361 -1.85 -5.81 1.25
CA ALA A 361 -1.00 -6.43 0.24
C ALA A 361 -1.51 -7.79 -0.26
N ARG A 362 -2.64 -8.28 0.24
CA ARG A 362 -3.24 -9.55 -0.18
C ARG A 362 -4.54 -9.37 -0.93
N ILE A 363 -5.30 -8.34 -0.59
CA ILE A 363 -6.60 -8.06 -1.19
C ILE A 363 -6.74 -6.55 -1.34
N GLN A 364 -6.80 -6.08 -2.58
CA GLN A 364 -7.18 -4.72 -2.92
C GLN A 364 -8.44 -4.77 -3.75
N THR A 365 -9.38 -3.84 -3.51
CA THR A 365 -10.63 -3.82 -4.30
C THR A 365 -11.03 -2.40 -4.67
N THR A 366 -11.72 -2.27 -5.80
CA THR A 366 -12.46 -1.07 -6.20
C THR A 366 -13.83 -1.48 -6.75
N ASP A 367 -14.77 -0.55 -6.78
CA ASP A 367 -16.12 -0.77 -7.27
C ASP A 367 -16.39 0.11 -8.48
N GLN A 368 -16.98 -0.47 -9.53
CA GLN A 368 -17.35 0.26 -10.74
C GLN A 368 -18.50 -0.45 -11.46
N ALA A 369 -19.51 0.32 -11.91
CA ALA A 369 -20.68 -0.18 -12.65
C ALA A 369 -21.33 -1.43 -12.03
N GLY A 370 -21.55 -1.44 -10.70
CA GLY A 370 -22.14 -2.57 -9.98
C GLY A 370 -21.21 -3.77 -9.76
N THR A 371 -20.01 -3.77 -10.33
CA THR A 371 -19.01 -4.84 -10.20
C THR A 371 -17.97 -4.47 -9.14
N LYS A 372 -17.58 -5.46 -8.33
CA LYS A 372 -16.39 -5.35 -7.47
C LYS A 372 -15.20 -5.97 -8.18
N PHE A 373 -14.15 -5.19 -8.37
CA PHE A 373 -12.89 -5.61 -8.95
C PHE A 373 -11.90 -5.83 -7.82
N ALA A 374 -11.40 -7.05 -7.65
CA ALA A 374 -10.45 -7.42 -6.62
C ALA A 374 -9.13 -7.91 -7.23
N LEU A 375 -8.00 -7.40 -6.73
CA LEU A 375 -6.70 -8.02 -6.91
C LEU A 375 -6.41 -8.88 -5.67
N VAL A 376 -6.13 -10.17 -5.88
CA VAL A 376 -5.94 -11.13 -4.79
C VAL A 376 -4.61 -11.87 -4.95
N ASN A 377 -3.72 -11.76 -3.96
CA ASN A 377 -2.47 -12.51 -3.92
C ASN A 377 -2.68 -13.86 -3.21
N GLN A 378 -2.54 -14.96 -3.95
CA GLN A 378 -2.96 -16.29 -3.51
C GLN A 378 -2.04 -17.41 -4.06
N PRO A 379 -1.98 -18.60 -3.41
CA PRO A 379 -0.98 -19.64 -3.73
C PRO A 379 -1.27 -20.47 -5.00
N GLY A 380 -2.45 -20.35 -5.61
CA GLY A 380 -2.91 -21.18 -6.73
C GLY A 380 -4.02 -22.16 -6.32
N GLY A 381 -4.78 -22.65 -7.31
CA GLY A 381 -5.80 -23.68 -7.11
C GLY A 381 -7.18 -23.12 -6.80
N GLY A 382 -7.86 -23.69 -5.81
CA GLY A 382 -9.22 -23.29 -5.41
C GLY A 382 -9.25 -22.12 -4.43
N LEU A 383 -10.26 -21.26 -4.55
CA LEU A 383 -10.44 -20.07 -3.70
C LEU A 383 -11.91 -19.90 -3.34
N THR A 384 -12.22 -19.52 -2.10
CA THR A 384 -13.59 -19.14 -1.69
C THR A 384 -13.63 -17.67 -1.31
N LEU A 385 -14.53 -16.92 -1.93
CA LEU A 385 -14.82 -15.53 -1.62
C LEU A 385 -16.10 -15.47 -0.79
N ARG A 386 -16.04 -14.83 0.38
CA ARG A 386 -17.20 -14.57 1.24
C ARG A 386 -17.44 -13.08 1.33
N LEU A 387 -18.47 -12.62 0.65
CA LEU A 387 -18.85 -11.22 0.61
C LEU A 387 -20.00 -10.94 1.56
N ARG A 388 -19.94 -9.82 2.31
CA ARG A 388 -21.08 -9.33 3.11
C ARG A 388 -21.36 -7.85 2.83
N GLU A 389 -22.63 -7.48 2.79
CA GLU A 389 -23.05 -6.08 2.63
C GLU A 389 -22.55 -5.19 3.77
N ARG A 390 -22.48 -5.76 4.98
CA ARG A 390 -21.96 -5.11 6.17
C ARG A 390 -20.83 -5.95 6.77
N PRO A 391 -19.75 -5.32 7.26
CA PRO A 391 -18.75 -6.04 8.02
C PRO A 391 -19.38 -6.70 9.25
N PRO A 392 -18.93 -7.89 9.66
CA PRO A 392 -19.36 -8.49 10.92
C PRO A 392 -19.11 -7.52 12.08
N LEU A 393 -20.00 -7.50 13.08
CA LEU A 393 -19.85 -6.66 14.28
C LEU A 393 -18.46 -6.89 14.91
N PHE A 394 -17.78 -5.81 15.26
CA PHE A 394 -16.41 -5.76 15.80
C PHE A 394 -15.28 -6.23 14.87
N ALA A 395 -15.54 -6.97 13.79
CA ALA A 395 -14.48 -7.52 12.94
C ALA A 395 -13.67 -6.43 12.23
N ALA A 396 -14.32 -5.37 11.73
CA ALA A 396 -13.63 -4.24 11.12
C ALA A 396 -12.73 -3.50 12.13
N THR A 397 -13.23 -3.24 13.35
CA THR A 397 -12.44 -2.59 14.40
C THR A 397 -11.27 -3.45 14.85
N ALA A 398 -11.52 -4.74 15.12
CA ALA A 398 -10.47 -5.68 15.51
C ALA A 398 -9.40 -5.79 14.43
N ARG A 399 -9.80 -5.76 13.16
CA ARG A 399 -8.87 -5.76 12.03
C ARG A 399 -8.01 -4.50 12.03
N ASN A 400 -8.62 -3.32 12.09
CA ASN A 400 -7.87 -2.06 12.12
C ASN A 400 -6.90 -1.99 13.31
N LEU A 401 -7.29 -2.49 14.49
CA LEU A 401 -6.39 -2.59 15.66
C LEU A 401 -5.25 -3.60 15.45
N THR A 402 -5.53 -4.71 14.77
CA THR A 402 -4.51 -5.71 14.43
C THR A 402 -3.53 -5.17 13.41
N ASP A 403 -4.02 -4.55 12.34
CA ASP A 403 -3.19 -3.93 11.30
C ASP A 403 -2.35 -2.78 11.88
N PHE A 404 -2.93 -2.00 12.81
CA PHE A 404 -2.19 -1.00 13.57
C PHE A 404 -1.06 -1.62 14.42
N ALA A 405 -1.30 -2.76 15.06
CA ALA A 405 -0.29 -3.48 15.81
C ALA A 405 0.78 -4.11 14.88
N ASP A 406 0.39 -4.63 13.71
CA ASP A 406 1.32 -5.15 12.70
C ASP A 406 2.27 -4.05 12.21
N ILE A 407 1.74 -2.86 11.89
CA ILE A 407 2.57 -1.70 11.58
C ILE A 407 3.45 -1.35 12.79
N GLY A 408 2.85 -1.29 13.98
CA GLY A 408 3.51 -0.76 15.17
C GLY A 408 4.56 -1.67 15.82
N LEU A 409 4.48 -2.98 15.62
CA LEU A 409 5.34 -3.96 16.29
C LEU A 409 6.23 -4.73 15.30
N ILE A 410 5.85 -4.73 14.01
CA ILE A 410 6.53 -5.52 12.97
C ILE A 410 7.06 -4.63 11.86
N ALA A 411 6.18 -3.92 11.12
CA ALA A 411 6.57 -3.28 9.86
C ALA A 411 7.29 -1.92 10.02
N SER A 412 6.99 -1.14 11.06
CA SER A 412 7.40 0.26 11.19
C SER A 412 8.28 0.55 12.43
N ASN A 413 8.90 -0.48 13.01
CA ASN A 413 9.97 -0.24 13.96
C ASN A 413 11.17 0.30 13.19
N GLY A 414 11.49 1.58 13.40
CA GLY A 414 12.58 2.27 12.71
C GLY A 414 13.84 1.42 12.67
N SER A 415 14.69 1.68 11.68
CA SER A 415 15.89 0.88 11.42
C SER A 415 16.62 0.50 12.71
N ALA A 416 17.19 -0.71 12.75
CA ALA A 416 17.97 -1.18 13.90
C ALA A 416 18.94 -0.11 14.45
N ALA A 417 19.48 0.73 13.56
CA ALA A 417 20.28 1.90 13.91
C ALA A 417 19.58 2.90 14.84
N MET A 418 18.33 3.30 14.57
CA MET A 418 17.58 4.24 15.41
C MET A 418 17.24 3.63 16.77
N THR A 419 16.79 2.37 16.79
CA THR A 419 16.52 1.67 18.05
C THR A 419 17.80 1.53 18.89
N GLY A 420 18.93 1.22 18.23
CA GLY A 420 20.24 1.16 18.87
C GLY A 420 20.70 2.51 19.43
N LEU A 421 20.52 3.61 18.70
CA LEU A 421 20.84 4.95 19.19
C LEU A 421 20.04 5.30 20.45
N GLY A 422 18.73 5.01 20.45
CA GLY A 422 17.88 5.19 21.62
C GLY A 422 18.37 4.37 22.82
N ALA A 423 18.72 3.10 22.59
CA ALA A 423 19.26 2.22 23.63
C ALA A 423 20.59 2.74 24.21
N LEU A 424 21.49 3.24 23.37
CA LEU A 424 22.78 3.82 23.79
C LEU A 424 22.60 5.08 24.65
N VAL A 425 21.75 6.01 24.22
CA VAL A 425 21.43 7.22 24.99
C VAL A 425 20.79 6.85 26.33
N GLY A 426 19.85 5.90 26.32
CA GLY A 426 19.24 5.35 27.52
C GLY A 426 20.27 4.75 28.49
N ALA A 427 21.22 3.96 27.96
CA ALA A 427 22.29 3.35 28.73
C ALA A 427 23.20 4.38 29.39
N ALA A 428 23.58 5.44 28.68
CA ALA A 428 24.36 6.53 29.27
C ALA A 428 23.63 7.20 30.45
N VAL A 429 22.33 7.48 30.30
CA VAL A 429 21.52 8.09 31.37
C VAL A 429 21.33 7.15 32.56
N ALA A 430 21.02 5.87 32.32
CA ALA A 430 20.90 4.90 33.39
C ALA A 430 22.24 4.67 34.11
N GLY A 431 23.35 4.60 33.38
CA GLY A 431 24.70 4.52 33.94
C GLY A 431 25.03 5.72 34.84
N TRP A 432 24.67 6.93 34.41
CA TRP A 432 24.77 8.13 35.25
C TRP A 432 23.88 8.05 36.50
N MET A 433 22.65 7.54 36.39
CA MET A 433 21.75 7.33 37.54
C MET A 433 22.27 6.29 38.52
N ILE A 434 22.86 5.19 38.02
CA ILE A 434 23.53 4.17 38.82
C ILE A 434 24.71 4.80 39.57
N ARG A 435 25.57 5.57 38.86
CA ARG A 435 26.68 6.32 39.47
C ARG A 435 26.21 7.29 40.55
N ARG A 436 25.04 7.91 40.37
CA ARG A 436 24.40 8.81 41.34
C ARG A 436 23.60 8.07 42.43
N ARG A 437 23.66 6.73 42.48
CA ARG A 437 22.91 5.86 43.42
C ARG A 437 21.39 6.12 43.43
N ARG A 438 20.83 6.51 42.27
CA ARG A 438 19.39 6.79 42.11
C ARG A 438 18.59 5.56 41.70
N LEU A 439 19.24 4.48 41.26
CA LEU A 439 18.61 3.22 40.90
C LEU A 439 18.98 2.14 41.92
N SER A 440 17.97 1.53 42.56
CA SER A 440 18.19 0.39 43.45
C SER A 440 18.37 -0.89 42.65
N GLY A 441 19.02 -1.91 43.23
CA GLY A 441 19.16 -3.23 42.59
C GLY A 441 17.80 -3.87 42.25
N ARG A 442 16.79 -3.70 43.13
CA ARG A 442 15.41 -4.13 42.86
C ARG A 442 14.79 -3.38 41.67
N GLY A 443 15.04 -2.08 41.56
CA GLY A 443 14.59 -1.27 40.42
C GLY A 443 15.25 -1.68 39.10
N ALA A 444 16.55 -1.98 39.12
CA ALA A 444 17.26 -2.51 37.95
C ALA A 444 16.70 -3.87 37.52
N LEU A 445 16.53 -4.81 38.45
CA LEU A 445 15.95 -6.13 38.15
C LEU A 445 14.52 -6.01 37.61
N ALA A 446 13.67 -5.18 38.23
CA ALA A 446 12.31 -4.97 37.78
C ALA A 446 12.24 -4.35 36.38
N ALA A 447 13.14 -3.41 36.05
CA ALA A 447 13.26 -2.85 34.71
C ALA A 447 13.71 -3.90 33.70
N THR A 448 14.70 -4.73 34.04
CA THR A 448 15.17 -5.84 33.19
C THR A 448 14.07 -6.83 32.88
N CYS A 449 13.38 -7.33 33.92
CA CYS A 449 12.27 -8.27 33.75
C CYS A 449 11.14 -7.69 32.90
N LEU A 450 10.77 -6.42 33.13
CA LEU A 450 9.73 -5.77 32.34
C LEU A 450 10.14 -5.59 30.88
N GLY A 451 11.34 -5.09 30.60
CA GLY A 451 11.82 -4.90 29.24
C GLY A 451 11.87 -6.20 28.46
N LEU A 452 12.43 -7.26 29.06
CA LEU A 452 12.47 -8.59 28.45
C LEU A 452 11.06 -9.17 28.24
N ALA A 453 10.14 -8.99 29.20
CA ALA A 453 8.77 -9.47 29.06
C ALA A 453 8.03 -8.75 27.92
N LEU A 454 8.16 -7.43 27.81
CA LEU A 454 7.52 -6.66 26.74
C LEU A 454 8.08 -7.01 25.36
N THR A 455 9.40 -7.16 25.22
CA THR A 455 10.01 -7.65 23.98
C THR A 455 9.59 -9.08 23.67
N GLY A 456 9.50 -9.95 24.67
CA GLY A 456 9.02 -11.32 24.52
C GLY A 456 7.59 -11.37 23.98
N VAL A 457 6.70 -10.51 24.51
CA VAL A 457 5.33 -10.37 23.98
C VAL A 457 5.33 -9.87 22.54
N ALA A 458 6.16 -8.88 22.20
CA ALA A 458 6.28 -8.40 20.82
C ALA A 458 6.79 -9.50 19.86
N ALA A 459 7.78 -10.30 20.29
CA ALA A 459 8.30 -11.42 19.52
C ALA A 459 7.27 -12.54 19.33
N LEU A 460 6.52 -12.89 20.39
CA LEU A 460 5.42 -13.87 20.31
C LEU A 460 4.31 -13.37 19.39
N PHE A 461 3.95 -12.09 19.47
CA PHE A 461 2.98 -11.48 18.57
C PHE A 461 3.46 -11.53 17.12
N ALA A 462 4.70 -11.13 16.84
CA ALA A 462 5.27 -11.18 15.50
C ALA A 462 5.35 -12.61 14.95
N GLY A 463 5.70 -13.59 15.80
CA GLY A 463 5.68 -15.01 15.44
C GLY A 463 4.27 -15.50 15.11
N TRP A 464 3.27 -15.17 15.93
CA TRP A 464 1.87 -15.51 15.69
C TRP A 464 1.31 -14.84 14.42
N ARG A 465 1.72 -13.61 14.14
CA ARG A 465 1.32 -12.85 12.95
C ARG A 465 2.12 -13.21 11.70
N HIS A 466 3.19 -14.00 11.82
CA HIS A 466 4.00 -14.40 10.68
C HIS A 466 3.13 -15.08 9.61
N GLY A 467 3.28 -14.66 8.35
CA GLY A 467 2.43 -15.18 7.27
C GLY A 467 0.97 -14.70 7.31
N HIS A 468 0.59 -13.77 8.20
CA HIS A 468 -0.74 -13.14 8.23
C HIS A 468 -0.71 -11.61 8.12
N ILE A 469 0.47 -11.00 8.12
CA ILE A 469 0.64 -9.56 7.88
C ILE A 469 0.17 -9.21 6.48
N SER A 470 -0.61 -8.14 6.36
CA SER A 470 -1.06 -7.60 5.09
C SER A 470 -0.78 -6.11 4.90
N VAL A 471 -0.35 -5.41 5.93
CA VAL A 471 -0.18 -3.95 5.88
C VAL A 471 1.00 -3.47 5.01
N THR A 472 1.82 -4.40 4.54
CA THR A 472 2.95 -4.20 3.62
C THR A 472 3.11 -5.43 2.73
N ALA A 473 3.59 -5.25 1.50
CA ALA A 473 3.88 -6.33 0.56
C ALA A 473 5.16 -7.11 0.90
N VAL A 474 6.07 -6.55 1.72
CA VAL A 474 7.28 -7.26 2.14
C VAL A 474 7.12 -7.75 3.58
N PRO A 475 7.18 -9.07 3.81
CA PRO A 475 7.26 -9.61 5.16
C PRO A 475 8.61 -9.21 5.77
N HIS A 476 8.61 -8.12 6.54
CA HIS A 476 9.77 -7.75 7.36
C HIS A 476 9.81 -8.70 8.56
N ALA A 477 10.63 -9.76 8.46
CA ALA A 477 10.95 -10.58 9.61
C ALA A 477 11.98 -9.83 10.46
N ARG A 478 11.58 -9.42 11.66
CA ARG A 478 12.51 -8.79 12.59
C ARG A 478 13.62 -9.76 12.98
N THR A 479 14.85 -9.26 12.97
CA THR A 479 16.03 -10.04 13.33
C THR A 479 16.17 -10.16 14.85
N ALA A 480 16.92 -11.17 15.31
CA ALA A 480 17.23 -11.31 16.74
C ALA A 480 17.92 -10.06 17.32
N VAL A 481 18.75 -9.38 16.50
CA VAL A 481 19.42 -8.13 16.89
C VAL A 481 18.41 -7.03 17.15
N GLU A 482 17.39 -6.87 16.31
CA GLU A 482 16.37 -5.84 16.50
C GLU A 482 15.55 -6.05 17.77
N TYR A 483 15.23 -7.31 18.10
CA TYR A 483 14.59 -7.61 19.39
C TYR A 483 15.52 -7.34 20.57
N ALA A 484 16.81 -7.67 20.47
CA ALA A 484 17.77 -7.38 21.53
C ALA A 484 17.93 -5.87 21.77
N LEU A 485 17.96 -5.07 20.70
CA LEU A 485 18.02 -3.60 20.81
C LEU A 485 16.74 -3.01 21.40
N GLU A 486 15.58 -3.54 21.03
CA GLU A 486 14.30 -3.13 21.65
C GLU A 486 14.26 -3.50 23.13
N ALA A 487 14.68 -4.71 23.50
CA ALA A 487 14.79 -5.13 24.89
C ALA A 487 15.70 -4.19 25.66
N ALA A 488 16.90 -3.91 25.13
CA ALA A 488 17.83 -2.97 25.74
C ALA A 488 17.15 -1.62 25.97
N LEU A 489 16.55 -1.01 24.93
CA LEU A 489 15.83 0.25 25.02
C LEU A 489 14.76 0.26 26.12
N LEU A 490 13.92 -0.76 26.17
CA LEU A 490 12.85 -0.86 27.17
C LEU A 490 13.38 -1.06 28.59
N VAL A 491 14.48 -1.81 28.75
CA VAL A 491 15.17 -1.97 30.05
C VAL A 491 15.72 -0.64 30.54
N VAL A 492 16.44 0.12 29.70
CA VAL A 492 16.97 1.42 30.12
C VAL A 492 15.89 2.46 30.37
N ALA A 493 14.85 2.51 29.53
CA ALA A 493 13.69 3.37 29.79
C ALA A 493 13.01 3.03 31.12
N GLY A 494 12.76 1.73 31.38
CA GLY A 494 12.22 1.26 32.65
C GLY A 494 13.10 1.64 33.84
N ALA A 495 14.42 1.49 33.73
CA ALA A 495 15.37 1.86 34.78
C ALA A 495 15.32 3.36 35.09
N ILE A 496 15.26 4.21 34.06
CA ILE A 496 15.13 5.67 34.23
C ILE A 496 13.78 6.01 34.91
N PHE A 497 12.68 5.38 34.49
CA PHE A 497 11.37 5.62 35.09
C PHE A 497 11.33 5.24 36.58
N LEU A 498 11.84 4.05 36.90
CA LEU A 498 11.84 3.51 38.26
C LEU A 498 12.79 4.28 39.18
N GLY A 499 13.96 4.69 38.69
CA GLY A 499 14.92 5.49 39.45
C GLY A 499 14.59 6.98 39.55
N SER A 500 13.65 7.49 38.74
CA SER A 500 13.28 8.91 38.78
C SER A 500 12.26 9.21 39.88
N ARG A 501 12.57 10.24 40.68
CA ARG A 501 11.67 10.83 41.69
C ARG A 501 10.76 11.92 41.12
N SER A 502 11.13 12.51 39.98
CA SER A 502 10.38 13.62 39.38
C SER A 502 9.42 13.12 38.30
N LYS A 503 8.25 13.79 38.17
CA LYS A 503 7.30 13.55 37.07
C LYS A 503 7.97 13.78 35.70
N ARG A 504 8.87 14.76 35.60
CA ARG A 504 9.63 15.07 34.37
C ARG A 504 10.53 13.91 33.93
N GLY A 505 11.31 13.33 34.84
CA GLY A 505 12.18 12.19 34.49
C GLY A 505 11.39 10.92 34.15
N ARG A 506 10.21 10.73 34.76
CA ARG A 506 9.29 9.65 34.37
C ARG A 506 8.69 9.87 32.98
N GLY A 507 8.29 11.11 32.67
CA GLY A 507 7.87 11.48 31.31
C GLY A 507 8.96 11.25 30.28
N ALA A 508 10.21 11.66 30.56
CA ALA A 508 11.35 11.43 29.68
C ALA A 508 11.61 9.94 29.42
N ALA A 509 11.44 9.07 30.42
CA ALA A 509 11.54 7.62 30.24
C ALA A 509 10.46 7.05 29.30
N VAL A 510 9.22 7.55 29.40
CA VAL A 510 8.14 7.15 28.50
C VAL A 510 8.44 7.62 27.07
N VAL A 511 8.89 8.87 26.91
CA VAL A 511 9.33 9.41 25.61
C VAL A 511 10.44 8.53 25.03
N LEU A 512 11.43 8.13 25.83
CA LEU A 512 12.50 7.23 25.40
C LEU A 512 11.98 5.84 25.00
N ALA A 513 11.06 5.24 25.77
CA ALA A 513 10.46 3.95 25.43
C ALA A 513 9.71 3.99 24.08
N THR A 514 9.09 5.13 23.77
CA THR A 514 8.42 5.36 22.48
C THR A 514 9.34 5.88 21.38
N PHE A 515 10.65 6.01 21.62
CA PHE A 515 11.61 6.65 20.71
C PHE A 515 11.51 6.16 19.26
N PRO A 516 11.51 4.84 18.97
CA PRO A 516 11.44 4.34 17.60
C PRO A 516 10.16 4.76 16.86
N ALA A 517 9.05 4.96 17.59
CA ALA A 517 7.76 5.29 17.01
C ALA A 517 7.62 6.78 16.65
N TRP A 518 8.24 7.69 17.39
CA TRP A 518 8.16 9.13 17.09
C TRP A 518 9.38 9.67 16.35
N ILE A 519 10.56 9.08 16.49
CA ILE A 519 11.78 9.60 15.84
C ILE A 519 11.68 9.57 14.32
N VAL A 520 11.08 8.50 13.78
CA VAL A 520 10.88 8.34 12.33
C VAL A 520 9.98 9.46 11.79
N PRO A 521 8.78 9.71 12.34
CA PRO A 521 8.00 10.90 12.01
C PRO A 521 8.78 12.21 12.17
N ILE A 522 9.53 12.41 13.27
CA ILE A 522 10.26 13.66 13.50
C ILE A 522 11.38 13.89 12.47
N ILE A 523 12.01 12.85 11.94
CA ILE A 523 13.04 12.99 10.90
C ILE A 523 12.42 13.09 9.52
N LEU A 524 11.47 12.20 9.21
CA LEU A 524 10.90 12.09 7.87
C LEU A 524 9.90 13.22 7.56
N LEU A 525 9.17 13.74 8.54
CA LEU A 525 8.15 14.77 8.31
C LEU A 525 8.77 16.11 7.93
N PRO A 526 9.79 16.64 8.63
CA PRO A 526 10.51 17.83 8.17
C PRO A 526 11.20 17.60 6.83
N LEU A 527 11.79 16.42 6.59
CA LEU A 527 12.38 16.11 5.30
C LEU A 527 11.33 16.13 4.19
N ALA A 528 10.16 15.53 4.40
CA ALA A 528 9.05 15.56 3.46
C ALA A 528 8.55 16.99 3.23
N VAL A 529 8.40 17.79 4.29
CA VAL A 529 8.01 19.21 4.20
C VAL A 529 9.05 20.03 3.43
N ILE A 530 10.36 19.81 3.68
CA ILE A 530 11.46 20.44 2.95
C ILE A 530 11.40 20.01 1.47
N MET A 531 11.29 18.71 1.18
CA MET A 531 11.19 18.24 -0.20
C MET A 531 9.97 18.86 -0.90
N GLN A 532 8.83 18.97 -0.22
CA GLN A 532 7.62 19.57 -0.76
C GLN A 532 7.72 21.10 -0.94
N THR A 533 8.43 21.81 -0.08
CA THR A 533 8.58 23.28 -0.17
C THR A 533 9.62 23.69 -1.20
N PHE A 534 10.68 22.90 -1.40
CA PHE A 534 11.78 23.25 -2.31
C PHE A 534 11.64 22.64 -3.71
N ILE A 535 10.84 21.59 -3.89
CA ILE A 535 10.56 20.99 -5.20
C ILE A 535 9.23 21.56 -5.72
N ARG A 536 9.27 22.66 -6.47
CA ARG A 536 8.11 23.16 -7.25
C ARG A 536 7.88 22.21 -8.44
N PRO A 537 6.62 21.83 -8.77
CA PRO A 537 5.37 22.53 -8.49
C PRO A 537 4.61 22.00 -7.25
N PRO A 538 3.62 22.76 -6.71
CA PRO A 538 2.84 22.44 -5.51
C PRO A 538 1.90 21.22 -5.64
N ALA A 539 2.10 20.38 -6.65
CA ALA A 539 1.16 19.33 -7.06
C ALA A 539 1.32 18.00 -6.31
N VAL A 540 2.41 17.76 -5.58
CA VAL A 540 2.72 16.40 -5.07
C VAL A 540 3.38 16.50 -3.67
N LEU A 541 3.23 15.56 -2.73
CA LEU A 541 3.58 14.16 -2.94
C LEU A 541 2.95 13.15 -1.95
N TYR A 542 2.64 13.51 -0.71
CA TYR A 542 2.14 12.52 0.27
C TYR A 542 1.06 13.11 1.18
N GLU A 543 -0.17 12.57 1.13
CA GLU A 543 -1.02 12.61 2.32
C GLU A 543 -0.46 11.57 3.27
N HIS A 544 0.58 11.99 3.98
CA HIS A 544 0.93 11.27 5.18
C HIS A 544 -0.17 11.38 6.24
N HIS A 545 -1.29 12.10 6.07
CA HIS A 545 -2.27 12.30 7.14
C HIS A 545 -2.79 11.00 7.74
N ALA A 546 -3.29 10.02 6.97
CA ALA A 546 -3.76 8.76 7.54
C ALA A 546 -2.63 7.99 8.24
N MET A 547 -1.46 7.89 7.61
CA MET A 547 -0.28 7.25 8.19
C MET A 547 0.30 8.03 9.39
N GLN A 548 0.24 9.36 9.41
CA GLN A 548 0.73 10.28 10.44
C GLN A 548 -0.24 10.35 11.61
N TYR A 549 -1.55 10.32 11.35
CA TYR A 549 -2.56 10.17 12.39
C TYR A 549 -2.43 8.79 13.02
N ALA A 550 -2.23 7.74 12.22
CA ALA A 550 -1.92 6.41 12.74
C ALA A 550 -0.60 6.40 13.53
N LEU A 551 0.47 7.01 13.03
CA LEU A 551 1.76 7.10 13.72
C LEU A 551 1.68 7.97 14.98
N GLY A 552 0.95 9.08 14.95
CA GLY A 552 0.71 9.96 16.10
C GLY A 552 -0.16 9.28 17.16
N ALA A 553 -1.26 8.64 16.75
CA ALA A 553 -2.08 7.82 17.64
C ALA A 553 -1.26 6.66 18.23
N ARG A 554 -0.35 6.04 17.46
CA ARG A 554 0.60 5.04 17.94
C ARG A 554 1.51 5.58 19.02
N VAL A 555 2.13 6.73 18.83
CA VAL A 555 2.99 7.33 19.85
C VAL A 555 2.20 7.56 21.14
N LEU A 556 0.97 8.08 21.04
CA LEU A 556 0.11 8.32 22.20
C LEU A 556 -0.31 7.01 22.89
N ILE A 557 -0.74 6.01 22.13
CA ILE A 557 -1.14 4.70 22.65
C ILE A 557 0.04 3.99 23.33
N GLN A 558 1.21 3.98 22.70
CA GLN A 558 2.42 3.40 23.28
C GLN A 558 2.88 4.17 24.52
N ALA A 559 2.83 5.51 24.51
CA ALA A 559 3.18 6.32 25.66
C ALA A 559 2.24 6.05 26.86
N ALA A 560 0.93 5.93 26.60
CA ALA A 560 -0.05 5.55 27.62
C ALA A 560 0.25 4.13 28.15
N PHE A 561 0.49 3.17 27.26
CA PHE A 561 0.83 1.79 27.61
C PHE A 561 2.09 1.72 28.49
N PHE A 562 3.20 2.33 28.08
CA PHE A 562 4.43 2.32 28.87
C PHE A 562 4.29 3.07 30.20
N SER A 563 3.53 4.18 30.23
CA SER A 563 3.22 4.89 31.48
C SER A 563 2.51 3.98 32.48
N VAL A 564 1.53 3.21 32.01
CA VAL A 564 0.80 2.22 32.83
C VAL A 564 1.74 1.10 33.27
N MET A 565 2.45 0.47 32.34
CA MET A 565 3.33 -0.67 32.65
C MET A 565 4.45 -0.29 33.62
N PHE A 566 5.15 0.82 33.39
CA PHE A 566 6.17 1.30 34.32
C PHE A 566 5.60 1.70 35.68
N GLY A 567 4.43 2.35 35.70
CA GLY A 567 3.74 2.73 36.93
C GLY A 567 3.33 1.52 37.78
N LEU A 568 2.83 0.47 37.13
CA LEU A 568 2.47 -0.80 37.78
C LEU A 568 3.70 -1.52 38.33
N THR A 569 4.76 -1.65 37.52
CA THR A 569 6.02 -2.26 37.95
C THR A 569 6.63 -1.53 39.13
N ARG A 570 6.58 -0.18 39.15
CA ARG A 570 7.02 0.62 40.30
C ARG A 570 6.28 0.26 41.59
N ARG A 571 4.95 0.14 41.51
CA ARG A 571 4.09 -0.22 42.66
C ARG A 571 4.39 -1.63 43.15
N ILE A 572 4.48 -2.60 42.24
CA ILE A 572 4.76 -4.00 42.56
C ILE A 572 6.15 -4.16 43.19
N ALA A 573 7.15 -3.45 42.67
CA ALA A 573 8.52 -3.48 43.18
C ALA A 573 8.71 -2.72 44.51
N GLY A 574 7.64 -2.07 45.04
CA GLY A 574 7.70 -1.30 46.29
C GLY A 574 8.63 -0.09 46.20
N ILE A 575 8.75 0.53 45.02
CA ILE A 575 9.63 1.68 44.80
C ILE A 575 8.85 2.98 45.08
N PRO A 576 9.25 3.77 46.10
CA PRO A 576 8.56 5.01 46.47
C PRO A 576 8.64 6.05 45.35
#